data_AF-A0A8B6EM33-F1
#
_entry.id   AF-A0A8B6EM33-F1
#
_cell.length_a   1.000
_cell.length_b   1.000
_cell.length_c   1.000
_cell.angle_alpha   90.00
_cell.angle_beta   90.00
_cell.angle_gamma   90.00
#
_symmetry.space_group_name_H-M   'P 1'
#
loop_
_entity.id
_entity.type
_entity.pdbx_description
1 polymer ?
#
loop_
_entity_poly.entity_id
_entity_poly.type
_entity_poly.pdbx_seq_one_letter_code
_entity_poly.pdbx_strand_id
1 'polypeptide(L)' 'VYMAKSRSQIQKEYRERKKLKDGKNYLKKESARVIKYYVPAAELPTKERKKKKRKSKSPQPNT' A
#
# COMPACT_ATOMS: atom_id res chain seq x y z
N VAL A 1 8.26 19.69 24.81
CA VAL A 1 9.13 18.84 23.95
C VAL A 1 8.44 18.64 22.61
N TYR A 2 8.94 19.26 21.54
CA TYR A 2 8.37 19.09 20.19
C TYR A 2 8.91 17.78 19.60
N MET A 3 8.14 16.69 19.66
CA MET A 3 8.53 15.44 19.01
C MET A 3 8.41 15.63 17.50
N ALA A 4 9.55 15.79 16.83
CA ALA A 4 9.61 15.83 15.38
C ALA A 4 8.94 14.56 14.82
N LYS A 5 7.94 14.74 13.95
CA LYS A 5 7.25 13.61 13.33
C LYS A 5 8.24 12.78 12.51
N SER A 6 8.16 11.46 12.65
CA SER A 6 8.92 10.55 11.79
C SER A 6 8.52 10.74 10.32
N ARG A 7 9.46 10.47 9.38
CA ARG A 7 9.15 10.48 7.94
C ARG A 7 7.92 9.64 7.59
N SER A 8 7.72 8.50 8.26
CA SER A 8 6.55 7.65 8.03
C SER A 8 5.25 8.30 8.50
N GLN A 9 5.27 9.02 9.61
CA GLN A 9 4.13 9.79 10.12
C GLN A 9 3.78 10.95 9.19
N ILE A 10 4.80 11.68 8.71
CA ILE A 10 4.62 12.77 7.74
C ILE A 10 3.97 12.25 6.45
N GLN A 11 4.44 11.11 5.94
CA GLN A 11 3.86 10.47 4.75
C GLN A 11 2.43 9.98 4.98
N LYS A 12 2.13 9.43 6.15
CA LYS A 12 0.77 8.97 6.50
C LYS A 12 -0.19 10.16 6.49
N GLU A 13 0.16 11.24 7.18
CA GLU A 13 -0.65 12.46 7.22
C GLU A 13 -0.84 13.10 5.84
N TYR A 14 0.19 13.07 4.99
CA TYR A 14 0.06 13.53 3.61
C TYR A 14 -0.95 12.70 2.81
N ARG A 15 -0.90 11.36 2.93
CA ARG A 15 -1.83 10.46 2.24
C ARG A 15 -3.26 10.66 2.73
N GLU A 16 -3.47 10.78 4.04
CA GLU A 16 -4.78 11.08 4.63
C GLU A 16 -5.34 12.41 4.10
N ARG A 17 -4.54 13.48 4.10
CA ARG A 17 -4.94 14.78 3.53
C ARG A 17 -5.30 14.69 2.06
N LYS A 18 -4.51 13.96 1.26
CA LYS A 18 -4.76 13.79 -0.18
C LYS A 18 -6.00 12.93 -0.44
N LYS A 19 -6.25 11.91 0.38
CA LYS A 19 -7.46 11.08 0.32
C LYS A 19 -8.71 11.91 0.61
N LEU A 20 -8.67 12.76 1.63
CA LEU A 20 -9.77 13.68 1.97
C LEU A 20 -9.98 14.75 0.88
N LYS A 21 -8.89 15.34 0.36
CA LYS A 21 -8.96 16.40 -0.67
C LYS A 21 -9.49 15.89 -2.01
N ASP A 22 -9.00 14.73 -2.47
CA ASP A 22 -9.34 14.22 -3.80
C ASP A 22 -10.59 13.30 -3.75
N GLY A 23 -11.06 12.88 -2.58
CA GLY A 23 -12.34 12.17 -2.37
C GLY A 23 -12.57 11.01 -3.33
N LYS A 24 -13.66 11.05 -4.11
CA LYS A 24 -13.99 10.03 -5.11
C LYS A 24 -12.92 9.88 -6.22
N ASN A 25 -12.22 10.96 -6.56
CA ASN A 25 -11.14 10.92 -7.55
C ASN A 25 -9.87 10.25 -7.02
N TYR A 26 -9.66 10.23 -5.69
CA TYR A 26 -8.56 9.48 -5.09
C TYR A 26 -8.70 7.99 -5.40
N LEU A 27 -9.90 7.43 -5.21
CA LEU A 27 -10.16 6.01 -5.47
C LEU A 27 -9.90 5.63 -6.92
N LYS A 28 -10.32 6.48 -7.87
CA LYS A 28 -10.08 6.26 -9.31
C LYS A 28 -8.60 6.31 -9.67
N LYS A 29 -7.82 7.24 -9.09
CA LYS A 29 -6.37 7.32 -9.30
C LYS A 29 -5.64 6.15 -8.65
N GLU A 30 -6.06 5.76 -7.46
CA GLU A 30 -5.43 4.67 -6.71
C GLU A 30 -5.73 3.30 -7.35
N SER A 31 -6.94 3.08 -7.86
CA SER A 31 -7.25 1.86 -8.63
C SER A 31 -6.39 1.76 -9.89
N ALA A 32 -6.27 2.86 -10.65
CA ALA A 32 -5.41 2.92 -11.83
C ALA A 32 -3.93 2.67 -11.47
N ARG A 33 -3.45 3.22 -10.34
CA ARG A 33 -2.09 3.00 -9.84
C ARG A 33 -1.86 1.53 -9.50
N VAL A 34 -2.79 0.91 -8.77
CA VAL A 34 -2.70 -0.51 -8.39
C VAL A 34 -2.63 -1.38 -9.63
N ILE A 35 -3.48 -1.14 -10.63
CA ILE A 35 -3.47 -1.88 -11.90
C ILE A 35 -2.14 -1.66 -12.64
N LYS A 36 -1.68 -0.42 -12.79
CA LYS A 36 -0.44 -0.08 -13.50
C LYS A 36 0.80 -0.78 -12.94
N TYR A 37 0.89 -0.90 -11.62
CA TYR A 37 2.02 -1.55 -10.94
C TYR A 37 1.69 -2.96 -10.45
N TYR A 38 0.58 -3.54 -10.90
CA TYR A 38 0.24 -4.91 -10.57
C TYR A 38 1.16 -5.85 -11.32
N VAL A 39 1.95 -6.62 -10.59
CA VAL A 39 2.79 -7.68 -11.15
C VAL A 39 2.18 -9.04 -10.75
N PRO A 40 1.69 -9.83 -11.74
CA PRO A 40 1.23 -11.19 -11.51
C PRO A 40 2.28 -12.02 -10.78
N ALA A 41 1.85 -12.90 -9.88
CA ALA A 41 2.79 -13.71 -9.10
C ALA A 41 3.62 -14.68 -9.96
N ALA A 42 3.15 -15.01 -11.16
CA ALA A 42 3.86 -15.82 -12.15
C ALA A 42 5.07 -15.07 -12.75
N GLU A 43 5.00 -13.75 -12.86
CA GLU A 43 6.04 -12.88 -13.42
C GLU A 43 7.06 -12.44 -12.35
N LEU A 44 6.81 -12.74 -11.08
CA LEU A 44 7.73 -12.41 -10.00
C LEU A 44 8.93 -13.37 -9.95
N PRO A 45 10.15 -12.86 -9.66
CA PRO A 45 11.30 -13.70 -9.38
C PRO A 45 11.03 -14.72 -8.27
N THR A 46 11.67 -15.89 -8.33
CA THR A 46 11.46 -17.00 -7.38
C THR A 46 11.60 -16.60 -5.91
N LYS A 47 12.52 -15.69 -5.58
CA LYS A 47 12.69 -15.15 -4.21
C LYS A 47 11.45 -14.35 -3.75
N GLU A 48 10.90 -13.51 -4.62
CA GLU A 48 9.73 -12.68 -4.32
C GLU A 48 8.44 -13.49 -4.31
N ARG A 49 8.30 -14.46 -5.22
CA ARG A 49 7.18 -15.41 -5.25
C ARG A 49 7.08 -16.20 -3.93
N LYS A 50 8.22 -16.68 -3.42
CA LYS A 50 8.28 -17.36 -2.10
C LYS A 50 7.88 -16.42 -0.95
N LYS A 51 8.33 -15.15 -0.98
CA LYS A 51 7.95 -14.14 0.03
C LYS A 51 6.44 -13.85 0.01
N LYS A 52 5.83 -13.74 -1.17
CA LYS A 52 4.37 -13.55 -1.34
C LYS A 52 3.58 -14.75 -0.81
N LYS A 53 4.01 -15.98 -1.12
CA LYS A 53 3.40 -17.24 -0.62
C LYS A 53 3.50 -17.41 0.90
N ARG A 54 4.55 -16.89 1.53
CA ARG A 54 4.68 -16.88 3.01
C ARG A 54 3.67 -15.92 3.66
N LYS A 55 3.44 -14.75 3.05
CA LYS A 55 2.45 -13.76 3.54
C LYS A 55 1.00 -14.21 3.38
N SER A 56 0.67 -15.02 2.36
CA SER A 56 -0.68 -15.57 2.21
C SER A 56 -0.98 -16.74 3.17
N LYS A 57 0.05 -17.35 3.76
CA LYS A 57 -0.10 -18.45 4.73
C LYS A 57 -0.15 -17.99 6.19
N SER A 58 0.23 -16.74 6.49
CA SER A 58 -0.10 -16.13 7.77
C SER A 58 -1.58 -15.77 7.74
N PRO A 59 -2.44 -16.37 8.58
CA PRO A 59 -3.83 -15.95 8.65
C PRO A 59 -3.84 -14.49 9.10
N GLN A 60 -4.28 -13.60 8.22
CA GLN A 60 -4.70 -12.28 8.67
C GLN A 60 -5.98 -12.54 9.48
N PRO A 61 -6.08 -12.12 10.75
CA PRO A 61 -7.33 -12.23 11.48
C PRO A 61 -8.37 -11.42 10.70
N ASN A 62 -9.42 -12.09 10.24
CA ASN A 62 -10.59 -11.42 9.68
C ASN A 62 -11.07 -10.41 10.73
N THR A 63 -11.12 -9.14 10.35
CA THR A 63 -11.86 -8.09 11.06
C THR A 63 -13.11 -7.79 10.26
#